data_AF-A0A6G1JWS6-F1
#
_entry.id   AF-A0A6G1JWS6-F1
#
_cell.length_a   1.000
_cell.length_b   1.000
_cell.length_c   1.000
_cell.angle_alpha   90.00
_cell.angle_beta   90.00
_cell.angle_gamma   90.00
#
_symmetry.space_group_name_H-M   'P 1'
#
loop_
_entity.id
_entity.type
_entity.pdbx_description
1 polymer ?
#
loop_
_entity_poly.entity_id
_entity_poly.type
_entity_poly.pdbx_seq_one_letter_code
_entity_poly.pdbx_strand_id
1 'polypeptide(L)'
;LFPLLPAELRNQVYSYLDSSPATTHLVPLKLKTYNNISHTTVQICAVHHGNASLLALRKYGFLEGLEYTNHLLAHGLELWISIHFTAHMKMFTPKHWNDKISVSLRKLVRLHPWVKNVPSIKIKVLWEP
;
A
#
# COMPACT_ATOMS: atom_id res chain seq x y z
N LEU A 1 -6.34 25.44 16.25
CA LEU A 1 -5.01 25.21 16.86
C LEU A 1 -3.97 24.82 15.81
N PHE A 2 -4.22 23.85 14.93
CA PHE A 2 -3.30 23.49 13.84
C PHE A 2 -2.96 24.59 12.81
N PRO A 3 -3.89 25.47 12.37
CA PRO A 3 -3.59 26.49 11.36
C PRO A 3 -2.56 27.53 11.78
N LEU A 4 -2.34 27.67 13.09
CA LEU A 4 -1.40 28.63 13.66
C LEU A 4 0.00 28.04 13.84
N LEU A 5 0.17 26.72 13.63
CA LEU A 5 1.45 26.06 13.74
C LEU A 5 2.20 26.11 12.40
N PRO A 6 3.51 26.43 12.41
CA PRO A 6 4.38 26.25 11.26
C PRO A 6 4.30 24.83 10.68
N ALA A 7 4.57 24.70 9.38
CA ALA A 7 4.49 23.42 8.68
C ALA A 7 5.44 22.36 9.29
N GLU A 8 6.62 22.75 9.79
CA GLU A 8 7.55 21.78 10.39
C GLU A 8 6.97 21.15 11.66
N LEU A 9 6.36 21.95 12.54
CA LEU A 9 5.75 21.44 13.77
C LEU A 9 4.53 20.55 13.48
N ARG A 10 3.76 20.88 12.44
CA ARG A 10 2.64 20.03 12.02
C ARG A 10 3.12 18.68 11.50
N ASN A 11 4.18 18.64 10.70
CA ASN A 11 4.79 17.39 10.23
C ASN A 11 5.33 16.54 11.39
N GLN A 12 5.94 17.18 12.40
CA GLN A 12 6.34 16.48 13.62
C GLN A 12 5.14 15.87 14.35
N VAL A 13 4.01 16.60 14.47
CA VAL A 13 2.80 16.02 15.07
C VAL A 13 2.29 14.83 14.25
N TYR A 14 2.30 14.94 12.92
CA TYR A 14 1.86 13.86 12.04
C TYR A 14 2.70 12.59 12.17
N SER A 15 4.02 12.70 12.38
CA SER A 15 4.90 11.53 12.55
C SER A 15 4.61 10.74 13.84
N TYR A 16 4.13 11.40 14.89
CA TYR A 16 3.72 10.71 16.13
C TYR A 16 2.38 9.96 16.00
N LEU A 17 1.62 10.19 14.93
CA LEU A 17 0.31 9.58 14.70
C LEU A 17 0.37 8.22 13.98
N ASP A 18 1.56 7.76 13.58
CA ASP A 18 1.79 6.48 12.87
C ASP A 18 1.74 5.24 13.79
N SER A 19 1.13 5.34 14.96
CA SER A 19 0.99 4.27 15.95
C SER A 19 -0.35 3.52 15.88
N SER A 20 -1.20 3.82 14.89
CA SER A 20 -2.52 3.19 14.76
C SER A 20 -2.43 1.82 14.08
N PRO A 21 -3.41 0.92 14.30
CA PRO A 21 -3.49 -0.34 13.59
C PRO A 21 -3.50 -0.15 12.07
N ALA A 22 -2.90 -1.08 11.35
CA ALA A 22 -2.82 -1.06 9.90
C ALA A 22 -4.22 -1.03 9.28
N THR A 23 -4.47 -0.07 8.37
CA THR A 23 -5.77 0.10 7.72
C THR A 23 -5.63 0.35 6.22
N THR A 24 -6.57 -0.19 5.45
CA THR A 24 -6.70 0.03 4.00
C THR A 24 -7.68 1.16 3.67
N HIS A 25 -8.30 1.78 4.67
CA HIS A 25 -9.31 2.81 4.47
C HIS A 25 -8.70 4.10 3.92
N LEU A 26 -9.40 4.76 2.99
CA LEU A 26 -8.99 6.05 2.40
C LEU A 26 -7.62 6.02 1.67
N VAL A 27 -7.09 4.83 1.35
CA VAL A 27 -5.86 4.64 0.58
C VAL A 27 -6.16 4.58 -0.93
N PRO A 28 -5.31 5.15 -1.80
CA PRO A 28 -5.52 5.15 -3.24
C PRO A 28 -5.50 3.76 -3.92
N LEU A 29 -4.86 2.75 -3.34
CA LEU A 29 -4.81 1.40 -3.89
C LEU A 29 -5.67 0.43 -3.07
N LYS A 30 -6.85 0.09 -3.61
CA LYS A 30 -7.66 -1.02 -3.12
C LYS A 30 -6.99 -2.36 -3.41
N LEU A 31 -7.38 -3.39 -2.67
CA LEU A 31 -6.94 -4.77 -2.88
C LEU A 31 -7.11 -5.18 -4.35
N LYS A 32 -6.01 -5.55 -4.98
CA LYS A 32 -5.96 -6.13 -6.33
C LYS A 32 -5.56 -7.59 -6.21
N THR A 33 -6.39 -8.45 -6.76
CA THR A 33 -6.15 -9.89 -6.82
C THR A 33 -5.83 -10.30 -8.25
N TYR A 34 -4.67 -10.91 -8.44
CA TYR A 34 -4.25 -11.55 -9.68
C TYR A 34 -4.41 -13.05 -9.52
N ASN A 35 -5.49 -13.58 -10.08
CA ASN A 35 -5.80 -15.01 -9.99
C ASN A 35 -5.03 -15.81 -11.04
N ASN A 36 -4.60 -17.01 -10.65
CA ASN A 36 -4.06 -18.04 -11.53
C ASN A 36 -2.89 -17.59 -12.43
N ILE A 37 -1.94 -16.84 -11.87
CA ILE A 37 -0.66 -16.57 -12.52
C ILE A 37 0.23 -17.79 -12.32
N SER A 38 0.21 -18.73 -13.27
CA SER A 38 0.99 -19.97 -13.20
C SER A 38 0.75 -20.72 -11.88
N HIS A 39 -0.53 -20.97 -11.56
CA HIS A 39 -0.96 -21.64 -10.32
C HIS A 39 -0.59 -20.87 -9.04
N THR A 40 -0.58 -19.53 -9.15
CA THR A 40 -0.44 -18.66 -7.99
C THR A 40 -1.53 -17.61 -7.99
N THR A 41 -1.96 -17.23 -6.80
CA THR A 41 -2.83 -16.10 -6.56
C THR A 41 -2.00 -15.03 -5.86
N VAL A 42 -1.87 -13.86 -6.50
CA VAL A 42 -1.14 -12.73 -5.94
C VAL A 42 -2.12 -11.63 -5.55
N GLN A 43 -2.09 -11.22 -4.30
CA GLN A 43 -2.90 -10.14 -3.77
C GLN A 43 -2.00 -8.98 -3.39
N ILE A 44 -2.34 -7.78 -3.84
CA ILE A 44 -1.58 -6.56 -3.56
C ILE A 44 -2.55 -5.52 -3.01
N CYS A 45 -2.26 -4.96 -1.85
CA CYS A 45 -2.98 -3.82 -1.30
C CYS A 45 -2.01 -2.81 -0.69
N ALA A 46 -2.45 -1.56 -0.56
CA ALA A 46 -1.73 -0.57 0.21
C ALA A 46 -2.44 -0.32 1.54
N VAL A 47 -1.63 -0.10 2.56
CA VAL A 47 -2.04 -0.01 3.96
C VAL A 47 -1.32 1.19 4.57
N HIS A 48 -1.92 1.85 5.56
CA HIS A 48 -1.24 2.86 6.37
C HIS A 48 -1.47 2.61 7.86
N HIS A 49 -0.59 3.15 8.69
CA HIS A 49 -0.70 3.12 10.16
C HIS A 49 -1.07 4.48 10.76
N GLY A 50 -1.35 5.46 9.91
CA GLY A 50 -1.81 6.79 10.33
C GLY A 50 -3.27 6.85 10.81
N ASN A 51 -3.66 8.01 11.33
CA ASN A 51 -4.97 8.28 11.89
C ASN A 51 -6.04 8.49 10.79
N ALA A 52 -6.97 7.54 10.68
CA ALA A 52 -8.05 7.60 9.69
C ALA A 52 -9.04 8.76 9.92
N SER A 53 -9.20 9.25 11.15
CA SER A 53 -10.09 10.38 11.46
C SER A 53 -9.57 11.68 10.85
N LEU A 54 -8.24 11.91 10.87
CA LEU A 54 -7.64 13.07 10.20
C LEU A 54 -7.78 12.99 8.67
N LEU A 55 -7.62 11.80 8.09
CA LEU A 55 -7.87 11.60 6.65
C LEU A 55 -9.33 11.85 6.29
N ALA A 56 -10.28 11.54 7.18
CA ALA A 56 -11.69 11.78 6.95
C ALA A 56 -12.04 13.29 6.89
N LEU A 57 -11.28 14.15 7.58
CA LEU A 57 -11.48 15.61 7.55
C LEU A 57 -11.37 16.20 6.13
N ARG A 58 -10.62 15.54 5.24
CA ARG A 58 -10.53 15.91 3.82
C ARG A 58 -11.91 16.00 3.15
N LYS A 59 -12.85 15.12 3.53
CA LYS A 59 -14.21 15.11 2.96
C LYS A 59 -15.02 16.36 3.32
N TYR A 60 -14.64 17.03 4.40
CA TYR A 60 -15.30 18.23 4.91
C TYR A 60 -14.55 19.51 4.53
N GLY A 61 -13.50 19.42 3.71
CA GLY A 61 -12.77 20.60 3.20
C GLY A 61 -11.76 21.21 4.18
N PHE A 62 -11.42 20.54 5.28
CA PHE A 62 -10.36 21.00 6.18
C PHE A 62 -8.98 20.81 5.55
N LEU A 63 -8.15 21.86 5.61
CA LEU A 63 -6.80 21.88 5.03
C LEU A 63 -5.87 20.85 5.69
N GLU A 64 -6.01 20.66 7.00
CA GLU A 64 -5.25 19.68 7.79
C GLU A 64 -5.42 18.26 7.24
N GLY A 65 -6.63 17.91 6.79
CA GLY A 65 -6.88 16.60 6.20
C GLY A 65 -6.14 16.41 4.87
N LEU A 66 -5.98 17.47 4.09
CA LEU A 66 -5.23 17.45 2.83
C LEU A 66 -3.73 17.40 3.06
N GLU A 67 -3.21 18.22 3.97
CA GLU A 67 -1.80 18.18 4.40
C GLU A 67 -1.42 16.80 4.96
N TYR A 68 -2.24 16.27 5.86
CA TYR A 68 -2.01 14.96 6.45
C TYR A 68 -2.05 13.85 5.39
N THR A 69 -2.96 13.94 4.42
CA THR A 69 -2.99 12.98 3.30
C THR A 69 -1.67 13.01 2.52
N ASN A 70 -1.15 14.19 2.19
CA ASN A 70 0.11 14.31 1.46
C ASN A 70 1.30 13.77 2.27
N HIS A 71 1.35 14.06 3.58
CA HIS A 71 2.35 13.51 4.48
C HIS A 71 2.29 11.97 4.50
N LEU A 72 1.10 11.40 4.63
CA LEU A 72 0.86 9.96 4.69
C LEU A 72 1.25 9.27 3.37
N LEU A 73 0.91 9.84 2.21
CA LEU A 73 1.29 9.30 0.91
C LEU A 73 2.81 9.24 0.71
N ALA A 74 3.56 10.17 1.32
CA ALA A 74 5.00 10.24 1.22
C ALA A 74 5.73 9.34 2.24
N HIS A 75 5.20 9.20 3.46
CA HIS A 75 5.94 8.58 4.57
C HIS A 75 5.23 7.39 5.23
N GLY A 76 3.89 7.36 5.21
CA GLY A 76 3.08 6.45 6.03
C GLY A 76 2.44 5.29 5.28
N LEU A 77 2.73 5.10 4.00
CA LEU A 77 2.20 4.00 3.20
C LEU A 77 3.09 2.75 3.25
N GLU A 78 2.46 1.60 3.39
CA GLU A 78 3.05 0.29 3.17
C GLU A 78 2.35 -0.44 2.03
N LEU A 79 3.11 -1.22 1.26
CA LEU A 79 2.56 -2.14 0.26
C LEU A 79 2.58 -3.55 0.81
N TRP A 80 1.42 -4.19 0.91
CA TRP A 80 1.30 -5.57 1.34
C TRP A 80 1.03 -6.46 0.13
N ILE A 81 1.87 -7.48 -0.02
CA ILE A 81 1.80 -8.46 -1.10
C ILE A 81 1.64 -9.84 -0.48
N SER A 82 0.54 -10.52 -0.79
CA SER A 82 0.35 -11.94 -0.46
C SER A 82 0.47 -12.77 -1.72
N ILE A 83 1.27 -13.83 -1.66
CA ILE A 83 1.46 -14.77 -2.77
C ILE A 83 1.04 -16.14 -2.26
N HIS A 84 -0.02 -16.68 -2.84
CA HIS A 84 -0.51 -18.02 -2.55
C HIS A 84 -0.16 -18.94 -3.72
N PHE A 85 0.69 -19.93 -3.48
CA PHE A 85 1.02 -20.98 -4.44
C PHE A 85 0.12 -22.19 -4.24
N THR A 86 -0.59 -22.59 -5.29
CA THR A 86 -1.44 -23.79 -5.33
C THR A 86 -0.94 -24.86 -6.30
N ALA A 87 0.25 -24.67 -6.88
CA ALA A 87 0.86 -25.63 -7.79
C ALA A 87 1.66 -26.67 -7.04
N HIS A 88 1.66 -27.90 -7.56
CA HIS A 88 2.69 -28.87 -7.22
C HIS A 88 4.07 -28.36 -7.71
N MET A 89 5.12 -28.45 -6.88
CA MET A 89 6.47 -27.94 -7.18
C MET A 89 7.03 -28.40 -8.54
N LYS A 90 6.65 -29.59 -9.00
CA LYS A 90 7.11 -30.19 -10.26
C LYS A 90 6.58 -29.49 -11.51
N MET A 91 5.44 -28.81 -11.42
CA MET A 91 4.84 -28.07 -12.54
C MET A 91 5.16 -26.57 -12.48
N PHE A 92 5.71 -26.10 -11.35
CA PHE A 92 6.04 -24.70 -11.17
C PHE A 92 7.35 -24.36 -11.87
N THR A 93 7.28 -23.48 -12.87
CA THR A 93 8.47 -22.94 -13.54
C THR A 93 8.70 -21.49 -13.09
N PRO A 94 9.74 -21.20 -12.28
CA PRO A 94 10.01 -19.87 -11.76
C PRO A 94 10.14 -18.79 -12.84
N LYS A 95 10.74 -19.14 -13.99
CA LYS A 95 10.93 -18.22 -15.12
C LYS A 95 9.59 -17.69 -15.65
N HIS A 96 8.66 -18.59 -15.96
CA HIS A 96 7.34 -18.20 -16.47
C HIS A 96 6.52 -17.41 -15.46
N TRP A 97 6.65 -17.74 -14.17
CA TRP A 97 6.02 -16.97 -13.11
C TRP A 97 6.59 -15.55 -13.04
N ASN A 98 7.92 -15.41 -13.06
CA ASN A 98 8.58 -14.12 -12.99
C ASN A 98 8.20 -13.21 -14.17
N ASP A 99 8.15 -13.74 -15.39
CA ASP A 99 7.76 -12.99 -16.58
C ASP A 99 6.32 -12.41 -16.44
N LYS A 100 5.37 -13.25 -16.01
CA LYS A 100 3.95 -12.84 -15.86
C LYS A 100 3.75 -11.85 -14.71
N ILE A 101 4.42 -12.06 -13.57
CA ILE A 101 4.35 -11.14 -12.44
C ILE A 101 5.00 -9.81 -12.78
N SER A 102 6.16 -9.82 -13.44
CA SER A 102 6.85 -8.61 -13.88
C SER A 102 6.00 -7.77 -14.83
N VAL A 103 5.22 -8.39 -15.72
CA VAL A 103 4.27 -7.65 -16.57
C VAL A 103 3.14 -7.04 -15.73
N SER A 104 2.59 -7.78 -14.77
CA SER A 104 1.49 -7.33 -13.92
C SER A 104 1.90 -6.19 -13.00
N LEU A 105 3.09 -6.28 -12.38
CA LEU A 105 3.67 -5.24 -11.54
C LEU A 105 4.01 -3.98 -12.35
N ARG A 106 4.58 -4.11 -13.55
CA ARG A 106 4.82 -2.96 -14.43
C ARG A 106 3.52 -2.23 -14.79
N LYS A 107 2.45 -2.97 -15.08
CA LYS A 107 1.11 -2.38 -15.30
C LYS A 107 0.59 -1.67 -14.06
N LEU A 108 0.76 -2.26 -12.88
CA LEU A 108 0.35 -1.66 -11.61
C LEU A 108 1.06 -0.32 -11.37
N VAL A 109 2.38 -0.33 -11.51
CA VAL A 109 3.25 0.83 -11.35
C VAL A 109 2.94 1.94 -12.35
N ARG A 110 2.58 1.58 -13.59
CA ARG A 110 2.15 2.57 -14.60
C ARG A 110 0.86 3.28 -14.21
N LEU A 111 -0.10 2.56 -13.60
CA LEU A 111 -1.37 3.13 -13.16
C LEU A 111 -1.25 3.89 -11.84
N HIS A 112 -0.30 3.51 -11.00
CA HIS A 112 -0.07 4.10 -9.69
C HIS A 112 1.42 4.40 -9.52
N PRO A 113 1.93 5.53 -10.06
CA PRO A 113 3.35 5.84 -10.07
C PRO A 113 3.99 5.89 -8.67
N TRP A 114 3.22 6.31 -7.67
CA TRP A 114 3.66 6.37 -6.27
C TRP A 114 4.05 5.00 -5.69
N VAL A 115 3.57 3.89 -6.28
CA VAL A 115 3.92 2.51 -5.83
C VAL A 115 5.43 2.28 -5.91
N LYS A 116 6.15 2.97 -6.82
CA LYS A 116 7.61 2.90 -6.91
C LYS A 116 8.34 3.47 -5.69
N ASN A 117 7.69 4.39 -4.97
CA ASN A 117 8.31 5.20 -3.92
C ASN A 117 7.76 4.83 -2.54
N VAL A 118 7.08 3.67 -2.41
CA VAL A 118 6.52 3.24 -1.13
C VAL A 118 7.67 2.91 -0.18
N PRO A 119 7.67 3.46 1.05
CA PRO A 119 8.79 3.30 1.98
C PRO A 119 8.95 1.88 2.53
N SER A 120 7.86 1.10 2.58
CA SER A 120 7.87 -0.26 3.16
C SER A 120 7.04 -1.23 2.33
N ILE A 121 7.60 -2.42 2.09
CA ILE A 121 6.93 -3.52 1.39
C ILE A 121 6.94 -4.75 2.29
N LYS A 122 5.75 -5.28 2.60
CA LYS A 122 5.59 -6.55 3.34
C LYS A 122 5.12 -7.62 2.38
N ILE A 123 5.89 -8.70 2.28
CA ILE A 123 5.57 -9.85 1.42
C ILE A 123 5.26 -11.05 2.31
N LYS A 124 4.12 -11.69 2.10
CA LYS A 124 3.75 -12.97 2.70
C LYS A 124 3.60 -14.01 1.61
N VAL A 125 4.23 -15.16 1.82
CA VAL A 125 4.16 -16.29 0.91
C VAL A 125 3.51 -17.45 1.64
N LEU A 126 2.45 -17.98 1.04
CA LEU A 126 1.75 -19.17 1.49
C LEU A 126 1.86 -20.23 0.40
N TRP A 127 2.21 -21.44 0.81
CA TRP A 127 2.34 -22.58 -0.09
C TRP A 127 1.38 -23.67 0.38
N GLU A 128 0.33 -23.93 -0.40
CA GLU A 128 -0.65 -24.99 -0.18
C GLU A 128 -0.67 -25.89 -1.44
N PRO A 129 0.12 -26.99 -1.45
CA PRO A 129 0.30 -27.83 -2.63
C PRO A 129 -0.93 -28.67 -2.99
#